data_AF-A0A699W1G2-F1
#
_entry.id   AF-A0A699W1G2-F1
#
_cell.length_a   1.000
_cell.length_b   1.000
_cell.length_c   1.000
_cell.angle_alpha   90.00
_cell.angle_beta   90.00
_cell.angle_gamma   90.00
#
_symmetry.space_group_name_H-M   'P 1'
#
loop_
_entity.id
_entity.type
_entity.pdbx_description
1 polymer ?
#
loop_
_entity_poly.entity_id
_entity_poly.type
_entity_poly.pdbx_seq_one_letter_code
_entity_poly.pdbx_strand_id
1 'polypeptide(L)' 'MDPAKIEAITKWPRPTSVTERELNMRQRRWLELLKVYDTNIQYHPGKANVVADALSRKSGMIAGIKVEE' A
#
# COMPACT_ATOMS: atom_id res chain seq x y z
N MET A 1 0.61 -21.54 5.75
CA MET A 1 1.27 -20.32 6.23
C MET A 1 2.35 -20.76 7.21
N ASP A 2 3.58 -20.33 6.98
CA ASP A 2 4.71 -20.67 7.86
C ASP A 2 4.51 -20.04 9.26
N PRO A 3 4.53 -20.81 10.36
CA PRO A 3 4.40 -20.30 11.73
C PRO A 3 5.43 -19.22 12.07
N ALA A 4 6.67 -19.35 11.58
CA ALA A 4 7.72 -18.37 11.82
C ALA A 4 7.40 -17.01 11.19
N LYS A 5 6.73 -17.01 10.04
CA LYS A 5 6.28 -15.79 9.35
C LYS A 5 5.14 -15.10 10.10
N ILE A 6 4.23 -15.86 10.70
CA ILE A 6 3.15 -15.30 11.53
C ILE A 6 3.74 -14.66 12.79
N GLU A 7 4.67 -15.35 13.45
CA GLU A 7 5.35 -14.86 14.65
C GLU A 7 6.18 -13.59 14.36
N ALA A 8 6.89 -13.54 13.23
CA ALA A 8 7.63 -12.36 12.81
C ALA A 8 6.71 -11.15 12.58
N ILE A 9 5.50 -11.35 12.05
CA ILE A 9 4.52 -10.28 11.83
C ILE A 9 3.90 -9.83 13.15
N THR A 10 3.58 -10.75 14.06
CA THR A 10 2.95 -10.41 15.34
C THR A 10 3.90 -9.72 16.31
N LYS A 11 5.20 -10.09 16.28
CA LYS A 11 6.24 -9.49 17.13
C LYS A 11 6.93 -8.27 16.51
N TRP A 12 6.60 -7.89 15.28
CA TRP A 12 7.24 -6.77 14.60
C TRP A 12 7.02 -5.45 15.37
N PRO A 13 8.08 -4.70 15.73
CA PRO A 13 7.93 -3.44 16.43
C PRO A 13 7.17 -2.45 15.54
N ARG A 14 6.08 -1.89 16.07
CA ARG A 14 5.30 -0.86 15.36
C ARG A 14 6.16 0.39 15.24
N PRO A 15 6.52 0.83 14.01
CA PRO A 15 7.22 2.09 13.84
C PRO A 15 6.31 3.20 14.35
N THR A 16 6.81 3.98 15.31
CA THR A 16 6.06 5.09 15.92
C THR A 16 6.30 6.39 15.17
N SER A 17 7.38 6.45 14.38
CA SER A 17 7.66 7.57 13.50
C SER A 17 8.10 7.09 12.12
N VAL A 18 7.80 7.90 11.11
CA VAL A 18 8.20 7.68 9.71
C VAL A 18 9.72 7.62 9.55
N THR A 19 10.46 8.16 10.52
CA THR A 19 11.93 8.22 10.56
C THR A 19 12.59 6.99 11.22
N GLU A 20 11.82 6.16 11.94
CA GLU A 20 12.35 5.01 12.71
C GLU A 20 12.77 3.83 11.80
N ARG A 21 12.28 3.78 10.56
CA ARG A 21 12.75 2.87 9.51
C ARG A 21 13.53 3.67 8.49
N GLU A 22 14.72 3.19 8.11
CA GLU A 22 15.40 3.70 6.93
C GLU A 22 14.51 3.49 5.69
N LEU A 23 13.99 4.59 5.16
CA LEU A 23 13.15 4.59 3.97
C LEU A 23 14.00 4.63 2.72
N ASN A 24 13.62 3.82 1.72
CA ASN A 24 14.24 3.93 0.40
C ASN A 24 13.90 5.28 -0.26
N MET A 25 14.68 5.67 -1.27
CA MET A 25 14.52 6.97 -1.96
C MET A 25 13.09 7.19 -2.49
N ARG A 26 12.44 6.13 -2.97
CA ARG A 26 11.07 6.20 -3.48
C ARG A 26 10.08 6.54 -2.36
N GLN A 27 10.17 5.87 -1.21
CA GLN A 27 9.31 6.12 -0.06
C GLN A 27 9.48 7.54 0.48
N ARG A 28 10.73 8.05 0.55
CA ARG A 28 11.01 9.44 0.96
C ARG A 28 10.32 10.46 0.06
N ARG A 29 10.44 10.30 -1.26
CA ARG A 29 9.78 11.19 -2.23
C ARG A 29 8.26 11.17 -2.09
N TRP A 30 7.66 10.00 -1.86
CA TRP A 30 6.22 9.89 -1.61
C TRP A 30 5.79 10.58 -0.31
N LEU A 31 6.60 10.51 0.74
CA LEU A 31 6.29 11.20 1.99
C LEU A 31 6.40 12.71 1.88
N GLU A 32 7.41 13.22 1.17
CA GLU A 32 7.51 14.65 0.87
C GLU A 32 6.25 15.15 0.15
N LEU A 33 5.72 14.37 -0.78
CA LEU A 33 4.46 14.67 -1.46
C LEU A 33 3.25 14.58 -0.52
N LEU A 34 3.18 13.60 0.37
CA LEU A 34 2.03 13.45 1.28
C LEU A 34 1.98 14.54 2.36
N LYS A 35 3.14 15.12 2.73
CA LYS A 35 3.23 16.18 3.74
C LYS A 35 2.45 17.46 3.41
N VAL A 36 2.15 17.72 2.13
CA VAL A 36 1.36 18.91 1.75
C VAL A 36 -0.16 18.70 1.94
N TYR A 37 -0.58 17.49 2.30
CA TYR A 37 -1.96 17.15 2.55
C TYR A 37 -2.14 16.77 4.03
N ASP A 38 -3.30 17.12 4.60
CA ASP A 38 -3.73 16.59 5.90
C ASP A 38 -4.10 15.10 5.76
N THR A 39 -3.10 14.24 5.94
CA THR A 39 -3.17 12.82 5.60
C THR A 39 -3.09 11.94 6.85
N ASN A 40 -3.99 10.96 6.91
CA ASN A 40 -3.97 9.90 7.91
C ASN A 40 -3.70 8.55 7.24
N ILE A 41 -2.60 7.88 7.60
CA ILE A 41 -2.24 6.58 7.04
C ILE A 41 -2.86 5.48 7.90
N GLN A 42 -3.87 4.79 7.37
CA GLN A 42 -4.57 3.71 8.06
C GLN A 42 -4.38 2.37 7.36
N TYR A 43 -4.03 1.34 8.13
CA TYR A 43 -3.96 -0.03 7.62
C TYR A 43 -5.37 -0.58 7.40
N HIS A 44 -5.66 -1.00 6.17
CA HIS A 44 -6.88 -1.73 5.83
C HIS A 44 -6.54 -3.21 5.53
N PRO A 45 -7.15 -4.18 6.23
CA PRO A 45 -6.91 -5.59 5.97
C PRO A 45 -7.44 -5.97 4.58
N GLY A 46 -6.79 -6.93 3.92
CA GLY A 46 -7.11 -7.30 2.52
C GLY A 46 -8.57 -7.68 2.26
N LYS A 47 -9.28 -8.25 3.25
CA LYS A 47 -10.73 -8.53 3.16
C LYS A 47 -11.59 -7.27 3.01
N ALA A 48 -11.14 -6.13 3.51
CA ALA A 48 -11.80 -4.83 3.35
C ALA A 48 -11.37 -4.12 2.05
N ASN A 49 -10.30 -4.59 1.38
CA ASN A 49 -9.75 -3.94 0.19
C ASN A 49 -10.44 -4.34 -1.12
N VAL A 50 -11.54 -5.10 -1.06
CA VAL A 50 -12.20 -5.73 -2.23
C VAL A 50 -12.57 -4.70 -3.30
N VAL A 51 -13.06 -3.53 -2.90
CA VAL A 51 -13.45 -2.46 -3.83
C VAL A 51 -12.23 -1.87 -4.54
N ALA A 52 -11.18 -1.53 -3.80
CA ALA A 52 -9.95 -0.97 -4.38
C ALA A 52 -9.25 -2.00 -5.29
N ASP A 53 -9.20 -3.27 -4.88
CA ASP A 53 -8.66 -4.37 -5.68
C ASP A 53 -9.45 -4.54 -6.99
N ALA A 54 -10.78 -4.53 -6.95
CA ALA A 54 -11.62 -4.64 -8.14
C ALA A 54 -11.40 -3.47 -9.11
N LEU A 55 -11.33 -2.24 -8.60
CA LEU A 55 -11.08 -1.04 -9.41
C LEU A 55 -9.68 -1.06 -10.05
N SER A 56 -8.65 -1.47 -9.30
CA SER A 56 -7.29 -1.58 -9.83
C SER A 56 -7.20 -2.60 -10.96
N ARG A 57 -7.95 -3.70 -10.89
CA ARG A 57 -7.97 -4.73 -11.94
C ARG A 57 -8.76 -4.30 -13.18
N LYS A 58 -9.84 -3.51 -13.00
CA LYS A 58 -10.65 -3.00 -14.10
C LYS A 58 -9.83 -2.12 -15.06
N SER A 59 -8.95 -1.26 -14.54
CA SER A 59 -8.10 -0.40 -15.38
C SER A 59 -7.16 -1.20 -16.30
N GLY A 60 -6.67 -2.36 -15.85
CA GLY A 60 -5.81 -3.23 -16.67
C GLY A 60 -6.57 -3.92 -17.81
N MET A 61 -7.87 -4.16 -17.65
CA MET A 61 -8.71 -4.76 -18.69
C MET A 61 -9.03 -3.78 -19.81
N ILE A 62 -9.30 -2.50 -19.48
CA ILE A 62 -9.66 -1.48 -20.47
C ILE A 62 -8.45 -1.09 -21.33
N ALA A 63 -7.23 -1.14 -20.78
CA ALA A 63 -6.00 -0.84 -21.52
C ALA A 63 -5.71 -1.79 -22.70
N GLY A 64 -6.37 -2.95 -22.77
CA GLY A 64 -6.25 -3.92 -23.87
C GLY A 64 -7.39 -3.88 -24.90
N ILE A 65 -8.44 -3.10 -24.67
CA ILE A 65 -9.56 -2.98 -25.61
C ILE A 65 -9.19 -1.90 -26.62
N LYS A 66 -8.69 -2.31 -27.80
CA LYS A 66 -8.72 -1.44 -28.98
C LYS A 66 -10.19 -1.21 -29.32
N VAL A 67 -10.63 0.04 -29.22
CA VAL A 67 -11.88 0.48 -29.84
C VAL A 67 -11.60 0.47 -31.33
N GLU A 68 -12.04 -0.56 -32.03
CA GLU A 68 -12.14 -0.52 -33.48
C GLU A 68 -13.31 0.42 -33.81
N GLU A 69 -13.01 1.41 -34.66
CA GLU A 69 -13.95 2.40 -35.19
C GLU A 69 -14.92 1.78 -36.20
#